data_AF-A0A7V9ZGQ5-F1
#
_entry.id   AF-A0A7V9ZGQ5-F1
#
_cell.length_a   1.000
_cell.length_b   1.000
_cell.length_c   1.000
_cell.angle_alpha   90.00
_cell.angle_beta   90.00
_cell.angle_gamma   90.00
#
_symmetry.space_group_name_H-M   'P 1'
#
loop_
_entity.id
_entity.type
_entity.pdbx_description
1 polymer ?
#
loop_
_entity_poly.entity_id
_entity_poly.type
_entity_poly.pdbx_seq_one_letter_code
_entity_poly.pdbx_strand_id
1 'polypeptide(L)'
;MHLLWYAETPARRSRQIAADVIAAFALLCCYWVGTTVHDLTAELAAPGRSLESGGAVLAERMTDAGAAASDVPLVGGSLQEPFDQASEAGRSIEAAGVKQQEVVETLALTLGWVTGGMPALVVLALWVPKRLRFARRAGYAQRLAQSGAGLDVFAFRALAAQPIERLLKLSKDPAAGWRHRDPEVIEALAALELGRLGLRSAPQPRPLTPNAR
;
A
#
# COMPACT_ATOMS: atom_id res chain seq x y z
N MET A 1 2.59 7.26 -23.34
CA MET A 1 1.79 7.80 -22.20
C MET A 1 2.74 8.28 -21.12
N HIS A 2 3.12 9.55 -21.10
CA HIS A 2 3.91 10.09 -19.99
C HIS A 2 2.98 10.58 -18.89
N LEU A 3 2.81 9.78 -17.84
CA LEU A 3 2.22 10.26 -16.59
C LEU A 3 3.28 11.11 -15.88
N LEU A 4 3.02 12.41 -15.68
CA LEU A 4 3.83 13.18 -14.73
C LEU A 4 3.43 12.83 -13.30
N TRP A 5 4.39 12.26 -12.59
CA TRP A 5 4.27 11.87 -11.19
C TRP A 5 4.51 13.04 -10.23
N TYR A 6 4.75 14.26 -10.73
CA TYR A 6 5.40 15.29 -9.94
C TYR A 6 5.04 16.74 -10.31
N ALA A 7 4.75 17.59 -9.31
CA ALA A 7 4.45 19.01 -9.49
C ALA A 7 5.73 19.86 -9.70
N GLU A 8 5.67 20.89 -10.55
CA GLU A 8 6.81 21.77 -10.86
C GLU A 8 7.03 22.90 -9.85
N THR A 9 6.11 23.09 -8.89
CA THR A 9 6.22 24.11 -7.83
C THR A 9 6.89 23.54 -6.57
N PRO A 10 8.01 24.13 -6.07
CA PRO A 10 8.86 23.54 -5.04
C PRO A 10 8.14 23.31 -3.69
N ALA A 11 7.20 24.18 -3.31
CA ALA A 11 6.43 24.05 -2.07
C ALA A 11 5.36 22.94 -2.10
N ARG A 12 4.83 22.57 -3.28
CA ARG A 12 3.93 21.42 -3.43
C ARG A 12 4.70 20.12 -3.58
N ARG A 13 5.85 20.17 -4.27
CA ARG A 13 6.85 19.10 -4.36
C ARG A 13 7.25 18.60 -2.97
N SER A 14 7.67 19.49 -2.06
CA SER A 14 8.09 19.08 -0.71
C SER A 14 6.97 18.44 0.11
N ARG A 15 5.74 18.97 0.05
CA ARG A 15 4.58 18.35 0.73
C ARG A 15 4.22 16.98 0.14
N GLN A 16 4.43 16.78 -1.16
CA GLN A 16 4.24 15.47 -1.81
C GLN A 16 5.29 14.46 -1.37
N ILE A 17 6.58 14.84 -1.32
CA ILE A 17 7.64 13.98 -0.77
C ILE A 17 7.32 13.63 0.68
N ALA A 18 7.02 14.62 1.51
CA ALA A 18 6.72 14.40 2.91
C ALA A 18 5.53 13.44 3.08
N ALA A 19 4.45 13.62 2.30
CA ALA A 19 3.30 12.72 2.34
C ALA A 19 3.64 11.30 1.86
N ASP A 20 4.45 11.16 0.80
CA ASP A 20 4.88 9.86 0.28
C ASP A 20 5.81 9.15 1.28
N VAL A 21 6.73 9.88 1.93
CA VAL A 21 7.62 9.37 2.98
C VAL A 21 6.82 8.94 4.22
N ILE A 22 5.85 9.75 4.66
CA ILE A 22 4.98 9.39 5.79
C ILE A 22 4.16 8.15 5.47
N ALA A 23 3.60 8.04 4.26
CA ALA A 23 2.85 6.86 3.85
C ALA A 23 3.75 5.61 3.78
N ALA A 24 4.94 5.74 3.19
CA ALA A 24 5.92 4.65 3.13
C ALA A 24 6.35 4.20 4.53
N PHE A 25 6.63 5.15 5.42
CA PHE A 25 6.97 4.87 6.81
C PHE A 25 5.82 4.18 7.55
N ALA A 26 4.59 4.67 7.39
CA ALA A 26 3.42 4.05 8.00
C ALA A 26 3.21 2.60 7.50
N LEU A 27 3.38 2.34 6.20
CA LEU A 27 3.31 0.99 5.64
C LEU A 27 4.43 0.09 6.17
N LEU A 28 5.65 0.63 6.30
CA LEU A 28 6.77 -0.10 6.89
C LEU A 28 6.49 -0.46 8.36
N CYS A 29 5.94 0.47 9.14
CA CYS A 29 5.52 0.20 10.51
C CYS A 29 4.42 -0.86 10.57
N CYS A 30 3.41 -0.79 9.70
CA CYS A 30 2.34 -1.79 9.64
C CYS A 30 2.89 -3.18 9.30
N TYR A 31 3.80 -3.25 8.31
CA TYR A 31 4.48 -4.48 7.95
C TYR A 31 5.27 -5.04 9.13
N TRP A 32 6.09 -4.21 9.77
CA TRP A 32 6.91 -4.60 10.92
C TRP A 32 6.06 -5.13 12.08
N VAL A 33 4.99 -4.41 12.45
CA VAL A 33 4.05 -4.87 13.50
C VAL A 33 3.40 -6.19 13.11
N GLY A 34 2.90 -6.32 11.89
CA GLY A 34 2.25 -7.54 11.42
C GLY A 34 3.16 -8.76 11.45
N THR A 35 4.42 -8.61 10.98
CA THR A 35 5.42 -9.69 11.02
C THR A 35 5.80 -10.05 12.45
N THR A 36 6.01 -9.05 13.33
CA THR A 36 6.34 -9.32 14.73
C THR A 36 5.21 -10.06 15.45
N VAL A 37 3.95 -9.67 15.22
CA VAL A 37 2.80 -10.39 15.82
C VAL A 37 2.70 -11.82 15.29
N HIS A 38 2.91 -12.03 13.99
CA HIS A 38 2.93 -13.36 13.39
C HIS A 38 4.03 -14.22 14.03
N ASP A 39 5.28 -13.75 14.05
CA ASP A 39 6.44 -14.49 14.56
C ASP A 39 6.26 -14.87 16.04
N LEU A 40 5.84 -13.92 16.87
CA LEU A 40 5.57 -14.16 18.29
C LEU A 40 4.44 -15.18 18.51
N THR A 41 3.44 -15.20 17.62
CA THR A 41 2.35 -16.18 17.70
C THR A 41 2.82 -17.56 17.22
N ALA A 42 3.61 -17.62 16.15
CA ALA A 42 4.16 -18.85 15.60
C ALA A 42 5.10 -19.57 16.60
N GLU A 43 5.75 -18.83 17.50
CA GLU A 43 6.53 -19.43 18.60
C GLU A 43 5.67 -20.32 19.53
N LEU A 44 4.36 -20.07 19.63
CA LEU A 44 3.43 -20.89 20.41
C LEU A 44 3.23 -22.30 19.84
N ALA A 45 3.77 -22.59 18.65
CA ALA A 45 3.79 -23.93 18.06
C ALA A 45 4.90 -24.81 18.65
N ALA A 46 5.87 -24.24 19.38
CA ALA A 46 6.97 -24.99 19.97
C ALA A 46 6.53 -26.15 20.89
N PRO A 47 5.56 -25.99 21.80
CA PRO A 47 5.04 -27.11 22.59
C PRO A 47 4.39 -28.20 21.71
N GLY A 48 3.72 -27.81 20.63
CA GLY A 48 3.11 -28.74 19.69
C GLY A 48 4.13 -29.63 18.99
N ARG A 49 5.28 -29.08 18.60
CA ARG A 49 6.42 -29.84 18.04
C ARG A 49 7.01 -30.83 19.05
N SER A 50 7.09 -30.43 20.31
CA SER A 50 7.53 -31.32 21.40
C SER A 50 6.54 -32.45 21.65
N LEU A 51 5.23 -32.19 21.57
CA LEU A 51 4.19 -33.21 21.68
C LEU A 51 4.18 -34.17 20.48
N GLU A 52 4.31 -33.64 19.26
CA GLU A 52 4.43 -34.42 18.03
C GLU A 52 5.60 -35.41 18.13
N SER A 53 6.82 -34.88 18.32
CA SER A 53 8.03 -35.72 18.41
C SER A 53 8.01 -36.67 19.61
N GLY A 54 7.57 -36.21 20.78
CA GLY A 54 7.49 -37.03 21.99
C GLY A 54 6.45 -38.15 21.89
N GLY A 55 5.28 -37.86 21.30
CA GLY A 55 4.22 -38.82 21.03
C GLY A 55 4.65 -39.88 20.02
N ALA A 56 5.29 -39.47 18.93
CA ALA A 56 5.80 -40.36 17.90
C ALA A 56 6.85 -41.34 18.45
N VAL A 57 7.85 -40.83 19.18
CA VAL A 57 8.89 -41.67 19.81
C VAL A 57 8.30 -42.63 20.85
N LEU A 58 7.31 -42.17 21.63
CA LEU A 58 6.64 -43.04 22.59
C LEU A 58 5.86 -44.15 21.86
N ALA A 59 5.11 -43.80 20.82
CA ALA A 59 4.35 -44.75 20.02
C ALA A 59 5.23 -45.81 19.37
N GLU A 60 6.36 -45.40 18.80
CA GLU A 60 7.35 -46.29 18.19
C GLU A 60 7.91 -47.27 19.24
N ARG A 61 8.41 -46.76 20.37
CA ARG A 61 8.98 -47.61 21.44
C ARG A 61 7.97 -48.60 22.02
N MET A 62 6.72 -48.20 22.18
CA MET A 62 5.67 -49.09 22.67
C MET A 62 5.31 -50.15 21.61
N THR A 63 5.31 -49.78 20.33
CA THR A 63 5.11 -50.75 19.23
C THR A 63 6.22 -51.80 19.21
N ASP A 64 7.48 -51.38 19.33
CA ASP A 64 8.62 -52.30 19.39
C ASP A 64 8.57 -53.21 20.62
N ALA A 65 8.19 -52.66 21.78
CA ALA A 65 8.03 -53.43 23.02
C ALA A 65 6.87 -54.44 22.92
N GLY A 66 5.75 -54.06 22.30
CA GLY A 66 4.62 -54.94 22.03
C GLY A 66 5.01 -56.09 21.11
N ALA A 67 5.76 -55.80 20.04
CA ALA A 67 6.28 -56.81 19.12
C ALA A 67 7.19 -57.81 19.85
N ALA A 68 8.12 -57.34 20.69
CA ALA A 68 8.99 -58.21 21.48
C ALA A 68 8.21 -59.05 22.52
N ALA A 69 7.15 -58.49 23.13
CA ALA A 69 6.30 -59.20 24.08
C ALA A 69 5.47 -60.31 23.40
N SER A 70 5.13 -60.13 22.12
CA SER A 70 4.35 -61.10 21.33
C SER A 70 5.07 -62.45 21.12
N ASP A 71 6.40 -62.47 21.20
CA ASP A 71 7.24 -63.66 21.00
C ASP A 71 7.21 -64.65 22.18
N VAL A 72 6.54 -64.32 23.30
CA VAL A 72 6.44 -65.22 24.47
C VAL A 72 5.39 -66.32 24.23
N PRO A 73 5.76 -67.63 24.29
CA PRO A 73 4.82 -68.73 24.11
C PRO A 73 3.68 -68.70 25.14
N LEU A 74 2.47 -69.11 24.73
CA LEU A 74 1.23 -69.21 25.53
C LEU A 74 0.60 -67.87 26.00
N VAL A 75 1.37 -66.80 26.19
CA VAL A 75 0.86 -65.52 26.76
C VAL A 75 1.19 -64.26 25.94
N GLY A 76 1.96 -64.36 24.86
CA GLY A 76 2.44 -63.20 24.10
C GLY A 76 1.38 -62.18 23.67
N GLY A 77 0.22 -62.64 23.19
CA GLY A 77 -0.89 -61.74 22.81
C GLY A 77 -1.46 -60.92 23.98
N SER A 78 -1.59 -61.53 25.17
CA SER A 78 -2.05 -60.82 26.38
C SER A 78 -1.01 -59.83 26.94
N LEU A 79 0.27 -60.07 26.65
CA LEU A 79 1.36 -59.16 27.03
C LEU A 79 1.54 -58.02 26.03
N GLN A 80 1.19 -58.21 24.76
CA GLN A 80 1.27 -57.21 23.70
C GLN A 80 0.18 -56.12 23.85
N GLU A 81 -1.05 -56.50 24.20
CA GLU A 81 -2.21 -55.60 24.22
C GLU A 81 -2.00 -54.29 25.02
N PRO A 82 -1.40 -54.29 26.23
CA PRO A 82 -1.11 -53.04 26.95
C PRO A 82 -0.12 -52.12 26.22
N PHE A 83 0.84 -52.68 25.49
CA PHE A 83 1.81 -51.91 24.70
C PHE A 83 1.15 -51.33 23.44
N ASP A 84 0.25 -52.08 22.80
CA ASP A 84 -0.52 -51.57 21.66
C ASP A 84 -1.41 -50.39 22.07
N GLN A 85 -2.07 -50.48 23.23
CA GLN A 85 -2.85 -49.36 23.79
C GLN A 85 -1.96 -48.15 24.12
N ALA A 86 -0.78 -48.36 24.70
CA ALA A 86 0.17 -47.29 24.98
C ALA A 86 0.72 -46.65 23.69
N SER A 87 0.92 -47.45 22.64
CA SER A 87 1.30 -46.99 21.31
C SER A 87 0.22 -46.10 20.69
N GLU A 88 -1.05 -46.49 20.80
CA GLU A 88 -2.18 -45.69 20.35
C GLU A 88 -2.31 -44.37 21.12
N ALA A 89 -2.10 -44.39 22.45
CA ALA A 89 -2.04 -43.16 23.24
C ALA A 89 -0.90 -42.23 22.79
N GLY A 90 0.28 -42.78 22.47
CA GLY A 90 1.39 -42.03 21.88
C GLY A 90 1.01 -41.36 20.56
N ARG A 91 0.37 -42.10 19.64
CA ARG A 91 -0.14 -41.57 18.36
C ARG A 91 -1.20 -40.47 18.58
N SER A 92 -2.05 -40.61 19.60
CA SER A 92 -3.03 -39.55 19.94
C SER A 92 -2.34 -38.27 20.42
N ILE A 93 -1.25 -38.38 21.17
CA ILE A 93 -0.45 -37.22 21.61
C ILE A 93 0.25 -36.56 20.41
N GLU A 94 0.82 -37.39 19.53
CA GLU A 94 1.44 -36.93 18.29
C GLU A 94 0.45 -36.11 17.45
N ALA A 95 -0.72 -36.69 17.17
CA ALA A 95 -1.78 -36.04 16.41
C ALA A 95 -2.30 -34.75 17.07
N ALA A 96 -2.38 -34.71 18.41
CA ALA A 96 -2.72 -33.50 19.13
C ALA A 96 -1.66 -32.40 18.97
N GLY A 97 -0.37 -32.79 18.96
CA GLY A 97 0.75 -31.90 18.69
C GLY A 97 0.68 -31.28 17.30
N VAL A 98 0.42 -32.07 16.26
CA VAL A 98 0.24 -31.58 14.88
C VAL A 98 -0.94 -30.62 14.79
N LYS A 99 -2.10 -31.00 15.33
CA LYS A 99 -3.31 -30.17 15.29
C LYS A 99 -3.13 -28.83 16.02
N GLN A 100 -2.42 -28.83 17.14
CA GLN A 100 -2.08 -27.59 17.84
C GLN A 100 -1.25 -26.66 16.95
N GLN A 101 -0.23 -27.19 16.26
CA GLN A 101 0.62 -26.40 15.37
C GLN A 101 -0.18 -25.75 14.23
N GLU A 102 -1.09 -26.51 13.61
CA GLU A 102 -1.97 -25.98 12.55
C GLU A 102 -2.87 -24.83 13.04
N VAL A 103 -3.42 -24.95 14.26
CA VAL A 103 -4.23 -23.90 14.88
C VAL A 103 -3.38 -22.66 15.17
N VAL A 104 -2.18 -22.85 15.73
CA VAL A 104 -1.26 -21.74 16.00
C VAL A 104 -0.84 -21.04 14.72
N GLU A 105 -0.54 -21.77 13.65
CA GLU A 105 -0.19 -21.20 12.36
C GLU A 105 -1.33 -20.36 11.78
N THR A 106 -2.55 -20.89 11.83
CA THR A 106 -3.75 -20.15 11.41
C THR A 106 -3.95 -18.88 12.24
N LEU A 107 -3.73 -18.96 13.56
CA LEU A 107 -3.79 -17.80 14.45
C LEU A 107 -2.69 -16.78 14.14
N ALA A 108 -1.46 -17.22 13.89
CA ALA A 108 -0.34 -16.37 13.56
C ALA A 108 -0.60 -15.61 12.25
N LEU A 109 -1.10 -16.30 11.23
CA LEU A 109 -1.47 -15.68 9.95
C LEU A 109 -2.61 -14.67 10.13
N THR A 110 -3.68 -15.06 10.82
CA THR A 110 -4.86 -14.18 11.01
C THR A 110 -4.53 -12.95 11.84
N LEU A 111 -3.82 -13.09 12.96
CA LEU A 111 -3.39 -11.97 13.80
C LEU A 111 -2.39 -11.07 13.06
N GLY A 112 -1.41 -11.63 12.35
CA GLY A 112 -0.47 -10.84 11.55
C GLY A 112 -1.18 -10.01 10.47
N TRP A 113 -2.17 -10.60 9.78
CA TRP A 113 -2.96 -9.88 8.78
C TRP A 113 -3.85 -8.79 9.39
N VAL A 114 -4.53 -9.09 10.50
CA VAL A 114 -5.42 -8.11 11.16
C VAL A 114 -4.64 -6.95 11.76
N THR A 115 -3.46 -7.21 12.32
CA THR A 115 -2.64 -6.18 12.99
C THR A 115 -1.78 -5.37 12.02
N GLY A 116 -1.28 -5.96 10.93
CA GLY A 116 -0.46 -5.27 9.94
C GLY A 116 -1.21 -4.93 8.64
N GLY A 117 -1.85 -5.94 8.04
CA GLY A 117 -2.50 -5.82 6.74
C GLY A 117 -3.72 -4.89 6.73
N MET A 118 -4.60 -4.98 7.74
CA MET A 118 -5.79 -4.12 7.85
C MET A 118 -5.42 -2.63 7.97
N PRO A 119 -4.53 -2.21 8.89
CA PRO A 119 -4.07 -0.82 8.94
C PRO A 119 -3.36 -0.37 7.66
N ALA A 120 -2.56 -1.25 7.04
CA ALA A 120 -1.92 -0.94 5.76
C ALA A 120 -2.96 -0.67 4.66
N LEU A 121 -4.04 -1.44 4.60
CA LEU A 121 -5.16 -1.19 3.66
C LEU A 121 -5.82 0.16 3.92
N VAL A 122 -6.00 0.57 5.17
CA VAL A 122 -6.55 1.90 5.51
C VAL A 122 -5.61 3.01 5.03
N VAL A 123 -4.30 2.88 5.27
CA VAL A 123 -3.29 3.84 4.78
C VAL A 123 -3.35 3.95 3.26
N LEU A 124 -3.37 2.81 2.55
CA LEU A 124 -3.48 2.76 1.09
C LEU A 124 -4.80 3.38 0.61
N ALA A 125 -5.93 3.04 1.22
CA ALA A 125 -7.24 3.55 0.85
C ALA A 125 -7.33 5.08 1.01
N LEU A 126 -6.66 5.66 2.00
CA LEU A 126 -6.62 7.12 2.21
C LEU A 126 -5.61 7.83 1.30
N TRP A 127 -4.49 7.18 0.96
CA TRP A 127 -3.39 7.76 0.19
C TRP A 127 -3.56 7.63 -1.33
N VAL A 128 -3.90 6.43 -1.82
CA VAL A 128 -4.05 6.10 -3.26
C VAL A 128 -5.02 7.04 -4.00
N PRO A 129 -6.25 7.33 -3.53
CA PRO A 129 -7.17 8.19 -4.26
C PRO A 129 -6.70 9.64 -4.31
N LYS A 130 -6.02 10.13 -3.25
CA LYS A 130 -5.43 11.48 -3.26
C LYS A 130 -4.35 11.59 -4.34
N ARG A 131 -3.51 10.56 -4.48
CA ARG A 131 -2.43 10.52 -5.48
C ARG A 131 -2.96 10.32 -6.90
N LEU A 132 -3.95 9.44 -7.10
CA LEU A 132 -4.60 9.25 -8.40
C LEU A 132 -5.31 10.53 -8.88
N ARG A 133 -6.01 11.24 -7.99
CA ARG A 133 -6.69 12.50 -8.34
C ARG A 133 -5.68 13.56 -8.79
N PHE A 134 -4.53 13.64 -8.13
CA PHE A 134 -3.46 14.56 -8.54
C PHE A 134 -2.87 14.17 -9.90
N ALA A 135 -2.48 12.90 -10.08
CA ALA A 135 -1.90 12.39 -11.33
C ALA A 135 -2.85 12.61 -12.52
N ARG A 136 -4.16 12.36 -12.34
CA ARG A 136 -5.17 12.62 -13.38
C ARG A 136 -5.30 14.10 -13.69
N ARG A 137 -5.42 14.96 -12.68
CA ARG A 137 -5.58 16.41 -12.88
C ARG A 137 -4.36 17.06 -13.53
N ALA A 138 -3.15 16.64 -13.15
CA ALA A 138 -1.91 17.09 -13.76
C ALA A 138 -1.82 16.65 -15.23
N GLY A 139 -2.19 15.40 -15.54
CA GLY A 139 -2.17 14.87 -16.91
C GLY A 139 -3.12 15.59 -17.88
N TYR A 140 -4.33 15.93 -17.44
CA TYR A 140 -5.28 16.70 -18.28
C TYR A 140 -4.81 18.14 -18.51
N ALA A 141 -4.27 18.79 -17.47
CA ALA A 141 -3.76 20.15 -17.58
C ALA A 141 -2.55 20.25 -18.51
N GLN A 142 -1.65 19.27 -18.46
CA GLN A 142 -0.48 19.25 -19.35
C GLN A 142 -0.87 19.03 -20.82
N ARG A 143 -1.81 18.12 -21.11
CA ARG A 143 -2.29 17.89 -22.48
C ARG A 143 -2.93 19.14 -23.09
N LEU A 144 -3.69 19.88 -22.29
CA LEU A 144 -4.30 21.14 -22.73
C LEU A 144 -3.26 22.27 -22.89
N ALA A 145 -2.22 22.31 -22.05
CA ALA A 145 -1.11 23.26 -22.18
C ALA A 145 -0.26 23.01 -23.44
N GLN A 146 -0.21 21.77 -23.93
CA GLN A 146 0.50 21.41 -25.17
C GLN A 146 -0.31 21.65 -26.44
N SER A 147 -1.63 21.84 -26.33
CA SER A 147 -2.45 22.28 -27.46
C SER A 147 -2.44 23.81 -27.53
N GLY A 148 -2.08 24.38 -28.68
CA GLY A 148 -1.94 25.84 -28.89
C GLY A 148 -3.18 26.71 -28.60
N ALA A 149 -4.33 26.12 -28.26
CA ALA A 149 -5.55 26.80 -27.81
C ALA A 149 -5.68 26.89 -26.26
N GLY A 150 -4.68 26.43 -25.50
CA GLY A 150 -4.77 26.27 -24.05
C GLY A 150 -4.84 27.57 -23.24
N LEU A 151 -4.15 28.63 -23.68
CA LEU A 151 -4.01 29.88 -22.91
C LEU A 151 -5.37 30.56 -22.64
N ASP A 152 -6.22 30.71 -23.65
CA ASP A 152 -7.54 31.32 -23.48
C ASP A 152 -8.46 30.48 -22.58
N VAL A 153 -8.36 29.16 -22.64
CA VAL A 153 -9.14 28.24 -21.79
C VAL A 153 -8.68 28.34 -20.33
N PHE A 154 -7.38 28.44 -20.09
CA PHE A 154 -6.83 28.66 -18.75
C PHE A 154 -7.16 30.06 -18.22
N ALA A 155 -7.12 31.09 -19.06
CA ALA A 155 -7.50 32.45 -18.69
C ALA A 155 -8.99 32.56 -18.33
N PHE A 156 -9.86 31.95 -19.13
CA PHE A 156 -11.30 31.88 -18.83
C PHE A 156 -11.59 31.12 -17.54
N ARG A 157 -10.91 29.98 -17.34
CA ARG A 157 -11.04 29.20 -16.10
C ARG A 157 -10.48 29.96 -14.89
N ALA A 158 -9.45 30.78 -15.06
CA ALA A 158 -8.95 31.67 -14.02
C ALA A 158 -10.03 32.66 -13.58
N LEU A 159 -10.69 33.32 -14.53
CA LEU A 159 -11.80 34.24 -14.24
C LEU A 159 -12.97 33.56 -13.52
N ALA A 160 -13.27 32.31 -13.86
CA ALA A 160 -14.40 31.57 -13.28
C ALA A 160 -14.10 30.94 -11.89
N ALA A 161 -12.84 30.60 -11.59
CA ALA A 161 -12.50 29.76 -10.43
C ALA A 161 -11.51 30.40 -9.45
N GLN A 162 -10.90 31.55 -9.75
CA GLN A 162 -9.95 32.20 -8.85
C GLN A 162 -10.65 33.16 -7.89
N PRO A 163 -10.14 33.31 -6.65
CA PRO A 163 -10.63 34.32 -5.72
C PRO A 163 -10.47 35.73 -6.29
N ILE A 164 -11.49 36.59 -6.09
CA ILE A 164 -11.54 37.97 -6.60
C ILE A 164 -10.29 38.77 -6.19
N GLU A 165 -9.80 38.57 -4.96
CA GLU A 165 -8.60 39.22 -4.43
C GLU A 165 -7.33 38.95 -5.28
N ARG A 166 -7.22 37.75 -5.88
CA ARG A 166 -6.08 37.39 -6.74
C ARG A 166 -6.22 37.96 -8.14
N LEU A 167 -7.45 38.05 -8.63
CA LEU A 167 -7.75 38.65 -9.93
C LEU A 167 -7.49 40.17 -9.91
N LEU A 168 -7.89 40.85 -8.84
CA LEU A 168 -7.68 42.30 -8.67
C LEU A 168 -6.21 42.70 -8.45
N LYS A 169 -5.39 41.79 -7.91
CA LYS A 169 -3.93 41.98 -7.84
C LYS A 169 -3.25 41.93 -9.20
N LEU A 170 -3.89 41.30 -10.18
CA LEU A 170 -3.35 41.11 -11.52
C LEU A 170 -3.71 42.29 -12.44
N SER A 171 -4.98 42.71 -12.42
CA SER A 171 -5.48 43.84 -13.19
C SER A 171 -6.62 44.50 -12.43
N LYS A 172 -6.77 45.82 -12.59
CA LYS A 172 -7.90 46.57 -12.03
C LYS A 172 -9.24 46.13 -12.62
N ASP A 173 -9.25 45.68 -13.88
CA ASP A 173 -10.40 45.06 -14.53
C ASP A 173 -9.97 43.86 -15.40
N PRO A 174 -9.86 42.67 -14.78
CA PRO A 174 -9.42 41.46 -15.47
C PRO A 174 -10.46 40.93 -16.48
N ALA A 175 -11.74 41.27 -16.31
CA ALA A 175 -12.80 40.86 -17.22
C ALA A 175 -12.81 41.70 -18.50
N ALA A 176 -12.53 43.01 -18.39
CA ALA A 176 -12.31 43.86 -19.55
C ALA A 176 -11.06 43.46 -20.31
N GLY A 177 -9.92 43.22 -19.64
CA GLY A 177 -8.68 42.81 -20.31
C GLY A 177 -8.84 41.51 -21.12
N TRP A 178 -9.57 40.53 -20.58
CA TRP A 178 -9.91 39.30 -21.33
C TRP A 178 -10.86 39.56 -22.51
N ARG A 179 -11.90 40.39 -22.33
CA ARG A 179 -12.85 40.74 -23.40
C ARG A 179 -12.19 41.47 -24.57
N HIS A 180 -11.19 42.32 -24.30
CA HIS A 180 -10.44 43.05 -25.32
C HIS A 180 -9.31 42.22 -25.94
N ARG A 181 -9.18 40.94 -25.57
CA ARG A 181 -8.09 40.04 -25.98
C ARG A 181 -6.70 40.63 -25.74
N ASP A 182 -6.53 41.31 -24.61
CA ASP A 182 -5.22 41.82 -24.19
C ASP A 182 -4.27 40.63 -23.94
N PRO A 183 -3.19 40.47 -24.74
CA PRO A 183 -2.27 39.34 -24.62
C PRO A 183 -1.63 39.25 -23.24
N GLU A 184 -1.29 40.39 -22.62
CA GLU A 184 -0.62 40.40 -21.32
C GLU A 184 -1.57 39.94 -20.20
N VAL A 185 -2.84 40.37 -20.25
CA VAL A 185 -3.85 39.96 -19.28
C VAL A 185 -4.22 38.48 -19.45
N ILE A 186 -4.32 37.99 -20.68
CA ILE A 186 -4.60 36.57 -20.96
C ILE A 186 -3.46 35.68 -20.47
N GLU A 187 -2.21 36.04 -20.76
CA GLU A 187 -1.03 35.29 -20.29
C GLU A 187 -0.95 35.28 -18.76
N ALA A 188 -1.19 36.43 -18.13
CA ALA A 188 -1.15 36.56 -16.68
C ALA A 188 -2.28 35.76 -15.99
N LEU A 189 -3.49 35.76 -16.55
CA LEU A 189 -4.61 34.96 -16.06
C LEU A 189 -4.36 33.46 -16.25
N ALA A 190 -3.84 33.07 -17.41
CA ALA A 190 -3.46 31.68 -17.68
C ALA A 190 -2.35 31.22 -16.72
N ALA A 191 -1.34 32.05 -16.45
CA ALA A 191 -0.27 31.77 -15.50
C ALA A 191 -0.78 31.59 -14.06
N LEU A 192 -1.80 32.37 -13.65
CA LEU A 192 -2.44 32.23 -12.35
C LEU A 192 -3.15 30.86 -12.20
N GLU A 193 -3.83 30.39 -13.24
CA GLU A 193 -4.50 29.08 -13.24
C GLU A 193 -3.52 27.91 -13.38
N LEU A 194 -2.47 28.06 -14.20
CA LEU A 194 -1.38 27.09 -14.33
C LEU A 194 -0.62 26.94 -13.00
N GLY A 195 -0.34 28.04 -12.30
CA GLY A 195 0.24 28.02 -10.96
C GLY A 195 -0.64 27.32 -9.92
N ARG A 196 -1.97 27.46 -10.00
CA ARG A 196 -2.92 26.71 -9.15
C ARG A 196 -2.87 25.20 -9.41
N LEU A 197 -2.62 24.81 -10.65
CA LEU A 197 -2.46 23.42 -11.10
C LEU A 197 -1.04 22.87 -10.85
N GLY A 198 -0.09 23.75 -10.50
CA GLY A 198 1.31 23.38 -10.21
C GLY A 198 2.18 23.22 -11.45
N LEU A 199 1.78 23.84 -12.57
CA LEU A 199 2.50 23.87 -13.86
C LEU A 199 3.13 25.25 -14.07
N ARG A 200 4.30 25.31 -14.71
CA ARG A 200 4.89 26.57 -15.18
C ARG A 200 4.31 26.98 -16.53
N SER A 201 4.01 28.27 -16.70
CA SER A 201 3.75 28.85 -18.02
C SER A 201 5.03 28.77 -18.84
N ALA A 202 5.02 28.08 -19.98
CA ALA A 202 6.07 28.25 -20.96
C ALA A 202 5.89 29.65 -21.59
N PRO A 203 6.94 30.49 -21.66
CA PRO A 203 6.90 31.71 -22.45
C PRO A 203 6.62 31.33 -23.91
N GLN A 204 5.59 31.90 -24.53
CA GLN A 204 5.36 31.68 -25.96
C GLN A 204 6.48 32.38 -26.75
N PRO A 205 7.08 31.74 -27.76
CA PRO A 205 8.09 32.39 -28.59
C PRO A 205 7.48 33.60 -29.29
N ARG A 206 8.14 34.75 -29.13
CA ARG A 206 7.83 36.04 -29.76
C ARG A 206 7.50 35.82 -31.24
N PRO A 207 6.36 36.33 -31.77
CA PRO A 207 6.04 36.17 -33.18
C PRO A 207 7.18 36.73 -34.03
N LEU A 208 7.67 35.91 -34.98
CA LEU A 208 8.65 36.35 -35.96
C LEU A 208 8.01 37.52 -36.73
N THR A 209 8.57 38.71 -36.57
CA THR A 209 8.19 39.89 -37.35
C THR A 209 8.30 39.54 -38.84
N PRO A 210 7.25 39.74 -39.66
CA PRO A 210 7.39 39.66 -41.10
C PRO A 210 8.44 40.67 -41.53
N ASN A 211 9.52 40.17 -42.10
CA ASN A 211 10.60 40.98 -42.63
C ASN A 211 10.01 41.91 -43.71
N ALA A 212 10.03 43.22 -43.45
CA ALA A 212 9.60 44.22 -44.40
C ALA A 212 10.48 44.11 -45.66
N ARG A 213 9.85 43.99 -46.83
CA ARG A 213 10.44 44.38 -48.10
C ARG A 213 9.72 45.62 -48.59
#